data_AF-A0A0A0KLC8-F1
#
_entry.id   AF-A0A0A0KLC8-F1
#
_cell.length_a   1.000
_cell.length_b   1.000
_cell.length_c   1.000
_cell.angle_alpha   90.00
_cell.angle_beta   90.00
_cell.angle_gamma   90.00
#
_symmetry.space_group_name_H-M   'P 1'
#
loop_
_entity.id
_entity.type
_entity.pdbx_description
1 polymer ?
#
loop_
_entity_poly.entity_id
_entity_poly.type
_entity_poly.pdbx_seq_one_letter_code
_entity_poly.pdbx_strand_id
1 'polypeptide(L)'
;METPSTSHQGPIQEENLEQQLIQTITTILNATKPSLSALAPYAAHLSPSLISSIFASKALSSHPSVLLNVFKWAQKHVPSFSSPPNNSLSSLLTLLPSLFRHYMFSDAKSLLISFISSDRQHELHKLILHPTRDLPEPSKELLDTSIGAYVQMDQPHLATQIFNKMKRLNYRPNLLTCNTLMNSLVSLSFMDKRVYTSSDCCLA
;
A
#
# COMPACT_ATOMS: atom_id res chain seq x y z
N MET A 1 -16.52 54.89 14.97
CA MET A 1 -15.81 53.97 14.07
C MET A 1 -15.30 52.82 14.93
N GLU A 2 -16.13 51.81 15.14
CA GLU A 2 -15.73 50.56 15.79
C GLU A 2 -16.04 49.44 14.80
N THR A 3 -14.98 48.77 14.34
CA THR A 3 -15.06 47.56 13.52
C THR A 3 -15.30 46.36 14.44
N PRO A 4 -16.16 45.39 14.08
CA PRO A 4 -16.42 44.23 14.92
C PRO A 4 -15.30 43.20 14.83
N SER A 5 -14.95 42.64 15.98
CA SER A 5 -14.01 41.53 16.17
C SER A 5 -14.54 40.24 15.52
N THR A 6 -13.78 39.70 14.58
CA THR A 6 -14.01 38.36 14.00
C THR A 6 -13.59 37.29 15.02
N SER A 7 -14.56 36.49 15.48
CA SER A 7 -14.36 35.32 16.31
C SER A 7 -13.64 34.21 15.52
N HIS A 8 -12.44 33.84 15.96
CA HIS A 8 -11.76 32.62 15.54
C HIS A 8 -12.24 31.44 16.38
N GLN A 9 -13.16 30.65 15.83
CA GLN A 9 -13.60 29.37 16.38
C GLN A 9 -13.48 28.34 15.25
N GLY A 10 -12.41 27.53 15.26
CA GLY A 10 -12.01 26.76 14.07
C GLY A 10 -11.33 25.40 14.26
N PRO A 11 -10.54 25.09 15.32
CA PRO A 11 -9.86 23.79 15.37
C PRO A 11 -10.46 22.73 16.32
N ILE A 12 -11.02 23.14 17.47
CA ILE A 12 -11.27 22.21 18.61
C ILE A 12 -12.50 21.30 18.41
N GLN A 13 -13.49 21.74 17.62
CA GLN A 13 -14.72 20.97 17.41
C GLN A 13 -14.56 19.87 16.35
N GLU A 14 -13.69 20.10 15.36
CA GLU A 14 -13.49 19.17 14.24
C GLU A 14 -12.66 17.96 14.66
N GLU A 15 -11.63 18.17 15.49
CA GLU A 15 -10.79 17.11 16.05
C GLU A 15 -11.58 16.16 16.99
N ASN A 16 -12.58 16.69 17.72
CA ASN A 16 -13.44 15.90 18.58
C ASN A 16 -14.38 14.98 17.76
N LEU A 17 -14.92 15.49 16.66
CA LEU A 17 -15.78 14.72 15.75
C LEU A 17 -15.01 13.58 15.07
N GLU A 18 -13.78 13.84 14.63
CA GLU A 18 -12.91 12.81 14.04
C GLU A 18 -12.62 11.68 15.02
N GLN A 19 -12.28 11.99 16.27
CA GLN A 19 -12.05 10.97 17.31
C GLN A 19 -13.31 10.14 17.59
N GLN A 20 -14.48 10.79 17.65
CA GLN A 20 -15.74 10.10 17.87
C GLN A 20 -16.12 9.18 16.69
N LEU A 21 -15.83 9.60 15.45
CA LEU A 21 -16.01 8.78 14.25
C LEU A 21 -15.07 7.57 14.25
N ILE A 22 -13.77 7.77 14.57
CA ILE A 22 -12.79 6.66 14.68
C ILE A 22 -13.27 5.65 15.72
N GLN A 23 -13.73 6.09 16.89
CA GLN A 23 -14.21 5.21 17.95
C GLN A 23 -15.46 4.43 17.52
N THR A 24 -16.42 5.10 16.87
CA THR A 24 -17.66 4.48 16.38
C THR A 24 -17.36 3.42 15.33
N ILE A 25 -16.55 3.75 14.33
CA ILE A 25 -16.15 2.84 13.25
C ILE A 25 -15.36 1.65 13.80
N THR A 26 -14.40 1.90 14.70
CA THR A 26 -13.61 0.84 15.33
C THR A 26 -14.50 -0.13 16.11
N THR A 27 -15.52 0.38 16.81
CA THR A 27 -16.48 -0.45 17.57
C THR A 27 -17.35 -1.30 16.65
N ILE A 28 -17.84 -0.73 15.54
CA ILE A 28 -18.61 -1.46 14.50
C ILE A 28 -17.75 -2.57 13.89
N LEU A 29 -16.48 -2.30 13.63
CA LEU A 29 -15.55 -3.24 13.01
C LEU A 29 -15.06 -4.34 13.95
N ASN A 30 -15.01 -4.08 15.26
CA ASN A 30 -14.64 -5.05 16.28
C ASN A 30 -15.84 -5.91 16.75
N ALA A 31 -17.04 -5.67 16.22
CA ALA A 31 -18.21 -6.51 16.51
C ALA A 31 -18.03 -7.92 15.92
N THR A 32 -18.66 -8.92 16.56
CA THR A 32 -18.57 -10.36 16.23
C THR A 32 -18.92 -10.70 14.77
N LYS A 33 -19.62 -9.80 14.07
CA LYS A 33 -19.89 -9.87 12.64
C LYS A 33 -19.74 -8.47 12.03
N PRO A 34 -18.56 -8.10 11.50
CA PRO A 34 -18.34 -6.78 10.93
C PRO A 34 -19.20 -6.60 9.67
N SER A 35 -20.18 -5.70 9.73
CA SER A 35 -21.03 -5.37 8.59
C SER A 35 -20.44 -4.16 7.85
N LEU A 36 -19.79 -4.42 6.70
CA LEU A 36 -19.28 -3.35 5.83
C LEU A 36 -20.40 -2.41 5.33
N SER A 37 -21.64 -2.89 5.30
CA SER A 37 -22.83 -2.07 4.99
C SER A 37 -23.08 -0.98 6.03
N ALA A 38 -22.69 -1.17 7.29
CA ALA A 38 -22.80 -0.15 8.33
C ALA A 38 -21.81 1.01 8.14
N LEU A 39 -20.79 0.85 7.28
CA LEU A 39 -19.85 1.91 6.92
C LEU A 39 -20.36 2.81 5.79
N ALA A 40 -21.35 2.37 5.02
CA ALA A 40 -21.95 3.14 3.92
C ALA A 40 -22.38 4.57 4.28
N PRO A 41 -23.08 4.83 5.40
CA PRO A 41 -23.44 6.20 5.76
C PRO A 41 -22.23 7.09 6.10
N TYR A 42 -21.09 6.51 6.47
CA TYR A 42 -19.88 7.26 6.79
C TYR A 42 -18.94 7.45 5.59
N ALA A 43 -19.26 6.88 4.42
CA ALA A 43 -18.41 6.89 3.24
C ALA A 43 -17.99 8.31 2.79
N ALA A 44 -18.89 9.28 2.89
CA ALA A 44 -18.64 10.66 2.48
C ALA A 44 -17.70 11.42 3.44
N HIS A 45 -17.60 10.98 4.70
CA HIS A 45 -16.80 11.62 5.75
C HIS A 45 -15.45 10.93 5.98
N LEU A 46 -15.18 9.84 5.28
CA LEU A 46 -13.92 9.11 5.39
C LEU A 46 -12.82 9.82 4.59
N SER A 47 -11.99 10.58 5.30
CA SER A 47 -10.75 11.14 4.77
C SER A 47 -9.60 10.11 4.82
N PRO A 48 -8.55 10.26 3.99
CA PRO A 48 -7.38 9.38 4.01
C PRO A 48 -6.65 9.34 5.36
N SER A 49 -6.61 10.46 6.09
CA SER A 49 -6.03 10.54 7.43
C SER A 49 -6.84 9.75 8.44
N LEU A 50 -8.18 9.85 8.40
CA LEU A 50 -9.06 9.05 9.26
C LEU A 50 -8.91 7.56 9.00
N ILE A 51 -8.81 7.14 7.72
CA ILE A 51 -8.58 5.74 7.35
C ILE A 51 -7.24 5.24 7.89
N SER A 52 -6.18 6.04 7.75
CA SER A 52 -4.86 5.70 8.28
C SER A 52 -4.88 5.55 9.80
N SER A 53 -5.57 6.44 10.51
CA SER A 53 -5.77 6.38 11.96
C SER A 53 -6.60 5.16 12.39
N ILE A 54 -7.63 4.80 11.63
CA ILE A 54 -8.42 3.58 11.86
C ILE A 54 -7.54 2.34 11.71
N PHE A 55 -6.71 2.27 10.65
CA PHE A 55 -5.81 1.13 10.44
C PHE A 55 -4.67 1.04 11.46
N ALA A 56 -4.20 2.18 11.96
CA ALA A 56 -3.23 2.24 13.05
C ALA A 56 -3.83 1.90 14.43
N SER A 57 -5.17 1.83 14.54
CA SER A 57 -5.84 1.53 15.81
C SER A 57 -5.49 0.13 16.33
N LYS A 58 -5.11 0.07 17.60
CA LYS A 58 -4.67 -1.16 18.27
C LYS A 58 -5.75 -2.25 18.26
N ALA A 59 -7.03 -1.86 18.29
CA ALA A 59 -8.17 -2.78 18.28
C ALA A 59 -8.31 -3.56 16.96
N LEU A 60 -7.88 -2.98 15.83
CA LEU A 60 -8.00 -3.62 14.52
C LEU A 60 -6.71 -4.34 14.11
N SER A 61 -5.59 -4.08 14.78
CA SER A 61 -4.31 -4.78 14.54
C SER A 61 -4.37 -6.30 14.76
N SER A 62 -5.35 -6.80 15.53
CA SER A 62 -5.58 -8.24 15.73
C SER A 62 -6.46 -8.88 14.64
N HIS A 63 -7.08 -8.09 13.76
CA HIS A 63 -8.06 -8.53 12.78
C HIS A 63 -7.66 -8.12 11.34
N PRO A 64 -6.58 -8.69 10.78
CA PRO A 64 -6.01 -8.29 9.50
C PRO A 64 -6.97 -8.48 8.31
N SER A 65 -7.82 -9.49 8.36
CA SER A 65 -8.85 -9.76 7.35
C SER A 65 -9.97 -8.72 7.33
N VAL A 66 -10.35 -8.19 8.49
CA VAL A 66 -11.30 -7.07 8.59
C VAL A 66 -10.69 -5.81 8.00
N LEU A 67 -9.44 -5.51 8.34
CA LEU A 67 -8.71 -4.37 7.78
C LEU A 67 -8.61 -4.46 6.25
N LEU A 68 -8.29 -5.63 5.70
CA LEU A 68 -8.23 -5.88 4.27
C LEU A 68 -9.59 -5.61 3.58
N ASN A 69 -10.67 -6.08 4.20
CA ASN A 69 -12.02 -5.89 3.67
C ASN A 69 -12.46 -4.42 3.70
N VAL A 70 -12.13 -3.70 4.78
CA VAL A 70 -12.38 -2.25 4.89
C VAL A 70 -11.57 -1.49 3.86
N PHE A 71 -10.30 -1.85 3.65
CA PHE A 71 -9.47 -1.24 2.61
C PHE A 71 -10.06 -1.42 1.21
N LYS A 72 -10.45 -2.65 0.84
CA LYS A 72 -11.10 -2.94 -0.45
C LYS A 72 -12.44 -2.21 -0.60
N TRP A 73 -13.22 -2.13 0.48
CA TRP A 73 -14.46 -1.38 0.50
C TRP A 73 -14.22 0.13 0.31
N ALA A 74 -13.24 0.70 1.00
CA ALA A 74 -12.88 2.11 0.89
C ALA A 74 -12.42 2.46 -0.54
N GLN A 75 -11.60 1.62 -1.17
CA GLN A 75 -11.20 1.79 -2.57
C GLN A 75 -12.41 1.87 -3.54
N LYS A 76 -13.49 1.15 -3.25
CA LYS A 76 -14.69 1.10 -4.09
C LYS A 76 -15.71 2.19 -3.81
N HIS A 77 -15.86 2.60 -2.55
CA HIS A 77 -16.96 3.45 -2.10
C HIS A 77 -16.54 4.86 -1.65
N VAL A 78 -15.24 5.12 -1.48
CA VAL A 78 -14.74 6.42 -1.04
C VAL A 78 -14.04 7.11 -2.23
N PRO A 79 -14.64 8.18 -2.81
CA PRO A 79 -14.12 8.84 -4.02
C PRO A 79 -12.70 9.39 -3.85
N SER A 80 -12.35 9.87 -2.66
CA SER A 80 -11.01 10.37 -2.31
C SER A 80 -9.93 9.27 -2.30
N PHE A 81 -10.36 8.00 -2.37
CA PHE A 81 -9.53 6.81 -2.23
C PHE A 81 -9.52 5.91 -3.48
N SER A 82 -10.50 6.10 -4.38
CA SER A 82 -10.62 5.36 -5.65
C SER A 82 -9.56 5.75 -6.68
N SER A 83 -8.91 6.90 -6.55
CA SER A 83 -7.85 7.35 -7.46
C SER A 83 -6.46 7.26 -6.80
N PRO A 84 -5.57 6.34 -7.22
CA PRO A 84 -4.14 6.43 -6.92
C PRO A 84 -3.56 7.76 -7.46
N PRO A 85 -2.55 8.37 -6.81
CA PRO A 85 -1.37 7.64 -6.32
C PRO A 85 -1.08 7.69 -4.81
N ASN A 86 -1.55 8.70 -4.05
CA ASN A 86 -0.93 8.97 -2.73
C ASN A 86 -1.77 8.51 -1.53
N ASN A 87 -3.07 8.80 -1.52
CA ASN A 87 -3.92 8.55 -0.34
C ASN A 87 -4.18 7.05 -0.09
N SER A 88 -4.44 6.30 -1.17
CA SER A 88 -4.62 4.84 -1.12
C SER A 88 -3.31 4.13 -0.78
N LEU A 89 -2.17 4.69 -1.21
CA LEU A 89 -0.86 4.10 -1.01
C LEU A 89 -0.34 4.26 0.42
N SER A 90 -0.42 5.44 1.04
CA SER A 90 -0.03 5.59 2.45
C SER A 90 -0.82 4.65 3.35
N SER A 91 -2.12 4.48 3.06
CA SER A 91 -2.97 3.55 3.78
C SER A 91 -2.61 2.08 3.52
N LEU A 92 -2.22 1.73 2.29
CA LEU A 92 -1.69 0.40 1.95
C LEU A 92 -0.41 0.10 2.74
N LEU A 93 0.53 1.04 2.79
CA LEU A 93 1.80 0.90 3.53
C LEU A 93 1.57 0.80 5.04
N THR A 94 0.56 1.46 5.58
CA THR A 94 0.14 1.30 6.99
C THR A 94 -0.53 -0.06 7.26
N LEU A 95 -1.25 -0.62 6.28
CA LEU A 95 -1.93 -1.92 6.40
C LEU A 95 -0.97 -3.12 6.32
N LEU A 96 0.03 -3.06 5.44
CA LEU A 96 0.92 -4.17 5.13
C LEU A 96 1.65 -4.78 6.35
N PRO A 97 2.17 -4.00 7.32
CA PRO A 97 2.76 -4.53 8.54
C PRO A 97 1.81 -5.46 9.32
N SER A 98 0.52 -5.13 9.37
CA SER A 98 -0.50 -5.99 10.01
C SER A 98 -0.66 -7.31 9.25
N LEU A 99 -0.76 -7.26 7.91
CA LEU A 99 -0.86 -8.47 7.09
C LEU A 99 0.34 -9.40 7.25
N PHE A 100 1.56 -8.85 7.28
CA PHE A 100 2.77 -9.65 7.48
C PHE A 100 2.85 -10.27 8.88
N ARG A 101 2.44 -9.54 9.92
CA ARG A 101 2.40 -10.05 11.30
C ARG A 101 1.48 -11.28 11.45
N HIS A 102 0.45 -11.38 10.62
CA HIS A 102 -0.50 -12.48 10.60
C HIS A 102 -0.28 -13.46 9.44
N TYR A 103 0.92 -13.47 8.85
CA TYR A 103 1.34 -14.39 7.79
C TYR A 103 0.47 -14.35 6.52
N MET A 104 -0.26 -13.26 6.28
CA MET A 104 -1.12 -13.07 5.10
C MET A 104 -0.31 -12.59 3.88
N PHE A 105 0.78 -13.28 3.55
CA PHE A 105 1.70 -12.91 2.47
C PHE A 105 1.04 -12.96 1.09
N SER A 106 0.13 -13.90 0.86
CA SER A 106 -0.59 -14.00 -0.42
C SER A 106 -1.46 -12.76 -0.66
N ASP A 107 -2.26 -12.37 0.35
CA ASP A 107 -3.12 -11.18 0.25
C ASP A 107 -2.30 -9.90 0.11
N ALA A 108 -1.22 -9.77 0.89
CA ALA A 108 -0.29 -8.65 0.78
C ALA A 108 0.32 -8.57 -0.63
N LYS A 109 0.75 -9.70 -1.20
CA LYS A 109 1.29 -9.76 -2.57
C LYS A 109 0.22 -9.39 -3.60
N SER A 110 -1.00 -9.92 -3.49
CA SER A 110 -2.10 -9.59 -4.40
C SER A 110 -2.46 -8.10 -4.36
N LEU A 111 -2.46 -7.47 -3.18
CA LEU A 111 -2.64 -6.03 -3.06
C LEU A 111 -1.52 -5.25 -3.74
N LEU A 112 -0.26 -5.62 -3.50
CA LEU A 112 0.90 -4.99 -4.13
C LEU A 112 0.82 -5.11 -5.67
N ILE A 113 0.48 -6.28 -6.20
CA ILE A 113 0.31 -6.51 -7.64
C ILE A 113 -0.81 -5.63 -8.21
N SER A 114 -1.96 -5.57 -7.52
CA SER A 114 -3.09 -4.73 -7.93
C SER A 114 -2.70 -3.25 -7.98
N PHE A 115 -1.89 -2.81 -7.02
CA PHE A 115 -1.40 -1.44 -6.97
C PHE A 115 -0.39 -1.18 -8.08
N ILE A 116 0.63 -2.04 -8.25
CA ILE A 116 1.66 -1.92 -9.29
C ILE A 116 1.02 -1.87 -10.68
N SER A 117 -0.01 -2.69 -10.93
CA SER A 117 -0.75 -2.68 -12.20
C SER A 117 -1.41 -1.32 -12.50
N SER A 118 -1.74 -0.55 -11.47
CA SER A 118 -2.39 0.76 -11.58
C SER A 118 -1.38 1.93 -11.46
N ASP A 119 -0.17 1.66 -10.99
CA ASP A 119 0.87 2.64 -10.67
C ASP A 119 1.76 2.96 -11.88
N ARG A 120 1.26 3.86 -12.75
CA ARG A 120 2.00 4.29 -13.96
C ARG A 120 3.27 5.08 -13.65
N GLN A 121 3.40 5.63 -12.45
CA GLN A 121 4.51 6.53 -12.10
C GLN A 121 5.54 5.86 -11.17
N HIS A 122 5.32 4.58 -10.86
CA HIS A 122 6.14 3.79 -9.92
C HIS A 122 6.29 4.50 -8.56
N GLU A 123 5.24 5.16 -8.08
CA GLU A 123 5.24 5.85 -6.79
C GLU A 123 5.46 4.88 -5.63
N LEU A 124 4.90 3.67 -5.70
CA LEU A 124 5.15 2.62 -4.71
C LEU A 124 6.64 2.27 -4.64
N HIS A 125 7.29 2.13 -5.79
CA HIS A 125 8.72 1.84 -5.85
C HIS A 125 9.54 3.00 -5.27
N LYS A 126 9.22 4.25 -5.61
CA LYS A 126 9.91 5.43 -5.09
C LYS A 126 9.82 5.50 -3.56
N LEU A 127 8.63 5.24 -3.00
CA LEU A 127 8.39 5.28 -1.55
C LEU A 127 9.02 4.11 -0.80
N ILE A 128 9.10 2.93 -1.42
CA ILE A 128 9.86 1.81 -0.85
C ILE A 128 11.37 2.14 -0.78
N LEU A 129 11.93 2.78 -1.81
CA LEU A 129 13.34 3.13 -1.82
C LEU A 129 13.67 4.32 -0.90
N HIS A 130 12.77 5.31 -0.89
CA HIS A 130 12.90 6.58 -0.18
C HIS A 130 11.61 6.87 0.61
N PRO A 131 11.44 6.22 1.79
CA PRO A 131 10.29 6.47 2.65
C PRO A 131 10.22 7.94 3.07
N THR A 132 9.02 8.51 3.10
CA THR A 132 8.79 9.82 3.70
C THR A 132 8.90 9.74 5.22
N ARG A 133 9.11 10.88 5.89
CA ARG A 133 9.25 10.94 7.36
C ARG A 133 8.04 10.40 8.13
N ASP A 134 6.87 10.44 7.49
CA ASP A 134 5.60 10.02 8.08
C ASP A 134 5.33 8.51 7.92
N LEU A 135 6.18 7.80 7.18
CA LEU A 135 6.04 6.37 6.94
C LEU A 135 7.11 5.58 7.70
N PRO A 136 6.76 4.39 8.23
CA PRO A 136 7.73 3.52 8.86
C PRO A 136 8.78 3.03 7.84
N GLU A 137 9.97 2.69 8.33
CA GLU A 137 10.96 2.04 7.47
C GLU A 137 10.41 0.73 6.89
N PRO A 138 10.68 0.43 5.61
CA PRO A 138 10.25 -0.80 4.98
C PRO A 138 10.79 -2.03 5.73
N SER A 139 9.88 -2.89 6.18
CA SER A 139 10.26 -4.15 6.81
C SER A 139 10.90 -5.11 5.80
N LYS A 140 11.64 -6.09 6.31
CA LYS A 140 12.21 -7.16 5.49
C LYS A 140 11.11 -7.88 4.68
N GLU A 141 9.99 -8.18 5.32
CA GLU A 141 8.83 -8.86 4.71
C GLU A 141 8.22 -8.05 3.58
N LEU A 142 8.12 -6.73 3.76
CA LEU A 142 7.66 -5.81 2.71
C LEU A 142 8.59 -5.88 1.51
N LEU A 143 9.90 -5.73 1.72
CA LEU A 143 10.89 -5.72 0.64
C LEU A 143 10.92 -7.07 -0.10
N ASP A 144 10.93 -8.20 0.62
CA ASP A 144 10.88 -9.55 0.02
C ASP A 144 9.60 -9.73 -0.83
N THR A 145 8.44 -9.35 -0.29
CA THR A 145 7.16 -9.51 -0.97
C THR A 145 7.05 -8.58 -2.19
N SER A 146 7.55 -7.34 -2.08
CA SER A 146 7.61 -6.38 -3.19
C SER A 146 8.49 -6.88 -4.33
N ILE A 147 9.66 -7.48 -4.06
CA ILE A 147 10.49 -8.08 -5.12
C ILE A 147 9.71 -9.14 -5.88
N GLY A 148 9.04 -10.05 -5.18
CA GLY A 148 8.21 -11.08 -5.80
C GLY A 148 7.01 -10.52 -6.59
N ALA A 149 6.45 -9.38 -6.17
CA ALA A 149 5.38 -8.69 -6.88
C ALA A 149 5.87 -8.01 -8.17
N TYR A 150 6.99 -7.28 -8.12
CA TYR A 150 7.58 -6.63 -9.30
C TYR A 150 8.08 -7.63 -10.34
N VAL A 151 8.66 -8.74 -9.92
CA VAL A 151 9.04 -9.83 -10.84
C VAL A 151 7.81 -10.40 -11.54
N GLN A 152 6.71 -10.60 -10.82
CA GLN A 152 5.45 -11.10 -11.39
C GLN A 152 4.80 -10.11 -12.37
N MET A 153 5.08 -8.81 -12.21
CA MET A 153 4.61 -7.75 -13.10
C MET A 153 5.56 -7.47 -14.28
N ASP A 154 6.49 -8.40 -14.58
CA ASP A 154 7.50 -8.27 -15.63
C ASP A 154 8.41 -7.03 -15.48
N GLN A 155 8.62 -6.58 -14.24
CA GLN A 155 9.47 -5.43 -13.89
C GLN A 155 10.68 -5.84 -13.01
N PRO A 156 11.53 -6.80 -13.44
CA PRO A 156 12.64 -7.29 -12.63
C PRO A 156 13.75 -6.25 -12.39
N HIS A 157 13.81 -5.19 -13.21
CA HIS A 157 14.73 -4.08 -13.02
C HIS A 157 14.40 -3.26 -11.75
N LEU A 158 13.12 -2.99 -11.48
CA LEU A 158 12.67 -2.34 -10.24
C LEU A 158 12.88 -3.27 -9.04
N ALA A 159 12.57 -4.56 -9.21
CA ALA A 159 12.84 -5.57 -8.20
C ALA A 159 14.32 -5.62 -7.78
N THR A 160 15.24 -5.44 -8.73
CA THR A 160 16.69 -5.39 -8.46
C THR A 160 17.09 -4.17 -7.62
N GLN A 161 16.44 -3.03 -7.82
CA GLN A 161 16.69 -1.82 -7.01
C GLN A 161 16.25 -2.04 -5.55
N ILE A 162 15.09 -2.67 -5.35
CA ILE A 162 14.60 -3.06 -4.02
C ILE A 162 15.52 -4.09 -3.36
N PHE A 163 16.00 -5.08 -4.12
CA PHE A 163 16.99 -6.06 -3.64
C PHE A 163 18.29 -5.37 -3.18
N ASN A 164 18.78 -4.38 -3.92
CA ASN A 164 19.94 -3.60 -3.52
C ASN A 164 19.67 -2.76 -2.25
N LYS A 165 18.45 -2.23 -2.08
CA LYS A 165 18.04 -1.57 -0.82
C LYS A 165 18.07 -2.55 0.35
N MET A 166 17.56 -3.78 0.19
CA MET A 166 17.66 -4.81 1.25
C MET A 166 19.09 -5.06 1.69
N LYS A 167 20.02 -5.20 0.72
CA LYS A 167 21.45 -5.37 1.02
C LYS A 167 22.03 -4.20 1.80
N ARG A 168 21.68 -2.96 1.43
CA ARG A 168 22.13 -1.74 2.15
C ARG A 168 21.58 -1.68 3.57
N LEU A 169 20.36 -2.18 3.80
CA LEU A 169 19.73 -2.29 5.13
C LEU A 169 20.19 -3.55 5.90
N ASN A 170 21.16 -4.32 5.39
CA ASN A 170 21.64 -5.58 5.96
C ASN A 170 20.56 -6.66 6.15
N TYR A 171 19.45 -6.57 5.41
CA TYR A 171 18.45 -7.62 5.38
C TYR A 171 18.89 -8.77 4.47
N ARG A 172 18.72 -10.01 4.96
CA ARG A 172 18.97 -11.22 4.16
C ARG A 172 17.73 -11.59 3.36
N PRO A 173 17.70 -11.39 2.03
CA PRO A 173 16.56 -11.78 1.21
C PRO A 173 16.30 -13.29 1.30
N ASN A 174 15.04 -13.69 1.17
CA ASN A 174 14.69 -15.10 1.21
C ASN A 174 15.27 -15.83 -0.03
N LEU A 175 15.60 -17.12 0.12
CA LEU A 175 16.12 -17.93 -0.99
C LEU A 175 15.16 -17.95 -2.17
N LEU A 176 13.86 -18.04 -1.90
CA LEU A 176 12.82 -17.93 -2.93
C LEU A 176 12.92 -16.58 -3.66
N THR A 177 13.03 -15.46 -2.93
CA THR A 177 13.19 -14.12 -3.51
C THR A 177 14.41 -14.05 -4.43
N CYS A 178 15.57 -14.57 -3.99
CA CYS A 178 16.78 -14.62 -4.80
C CYS A 178 16.59 -15.44 -6.07
N ASN A 179 16.05 -16.66 -5.94
CA ASN A 179 15.84 -17.57 -7.07
C ASN A 179 14.86 -16.98 -8.08
N THR A 180 13.74 -16.42 -7.61
CA THR A 180 12.74 -15.76 -8.46
C THR A 180 13.34 -14.57 -9.20
N LEU A 181 14.10 -13.71 -8.53
CA LEU A 181 14.74 -12.56 -9.17
C LEU A 181 15.79 -13.00 -10.20
N MET A 182 16.69 -13.92 -9.85
CA MET A 182 17.71 -14.43 -10.77
C MET A 182 17.09 -15.05 -12.03
N ASN A 183 16.08 -15.91 -11.87
CA ASN A 183 15.39 -16.53 -13.01
C ASN A 183 14.75 -15.48 -13.93
N SER A 184 14.13 -14.44 -13.36
CA SER A 184 13.52 -13.35 -14.14
C SER A 184 14.54 -12.53 -14.92
N LEU A 185 15.70 -12.22 -14.32
CA LEU A 185 16.76 -11.44 -14.95
C LEU A 185 17.43 -12.22 -16.08
N VAL A 186 17.65 -13.52 -15.87
CA VAL A 186 18.18 -14.41 -16.91
C VAL A 186 17.20 -14.48 -18.08
N SER A 187 15.90 -14.70 -17.81
CA SER A 187 14.87 -14.71 -18.85
C SER A 187 14.80 -13.39 -19.64
N LEU A 188 14.89 -12.25 -18.95
CA LEU A 188 14.93 -10.94 -19.60
C LEU A 188 16.13 -10.80 -20.55
N SER A 189 17.32 -11.23 -20.13
CA SER A 189 18.54 -11.16 -20.95
C SER A 189 18.47 -12.06 -22.21
N PHE A 190 17.72 -13.16 -22.16
CA PHE A 190 17.48 -14.01 -23.32
C PHE A 190 16.42 -13.44 -24.26
N MET A 191 15.42 -12.75 -23.73
CA MET A 191 14.40 -12.05 -24.53
C MET A 191 15.01 -10.87 -25.29
N ASP A 192 15.88 -10.09 -24.65
CA ASP A 192 16.58 -8.97 -25.27
C ASP A 192 17.39 -9.43 -26.50
N LYS A 193 18.14 -10.53 -26.37
CA LYS A 193 18.88 -11.15 -27.49
C LYS A 193 17.99 -11.62 -28.64
N ARG A 194 16.75 -12.08 -28.37
CA ARG A 194 15.82 -12.53 -29.41
C ARG A 194 15.25 -11.39 -30.25
N VAL A 195 15.05 -10.21 -29.65
CA VAL A 195 14.59 -9.02 -30.38
C VAL A 195 15.63 -8.55 -31.39
N TYR A 196 16.92 -8.59 -31.04
CA TYR A 196 18.00 -8.25 -31.97
C TYR A 196 18.15 -9.27 -33.10
N THR A 197 18.01 -10.57 -32.84
CA THR A 197 18.13 -11.60 -33.90
C THR A 197 16.96 -11.62 -34.89
N SER A 198 15.80 -11.06 -34.54
CA SER A 198 14.65 -11.01 -35.44
C SER A 198 14.68 -9.82 -36.40
N SER A 199 15.41 -8.75 -36.08
CA SER A 199 15.52 -7.57 -36.94
C SER A 199 16.52 -7.75 -38.09
N ASP A 200 17.45 -8.70 -37.97
CA ASP A 200 18.44 -9.01 -39.01
C ASP A 200 17.97 -10.08 -40.02
N CYS A 201 16.77 -10.65 -39.85
CA CYS A 201 16.24 -11.68 -40.75
C CYS A 201 15.28 -11.15 -41.84
N CYS A 202 15.08 -9.82 -41.93
CA CYS A 202 14.25 -9.18 -42.97
C CYS A 202 15.04 -8.44 -44.06
N LEU A 203 16.37 -8.62 -44.13
CA LEU A 203 17.23 -7.97 -45.14
C LEU A 203 18.08 -8.95 -45.97
N ALA A 204 17.66 -10.20 -46.12
CA ALA A 204 18.27 -11.16 -47.05
C ALA A 204 17.23 -11.71 -48.03
#